data_AF-A0A3C0Z2X1-F1
#
_entry.id   AF-A0A3C0Z2X1-F1
#
_cell.length_a   1.000
_cell.length_b   1.000
_cell.length_c   1.000
_cell.angle_alpha   90.00
_cell.angle_beta   90.00
_cell.angle_gamma   90.00
#
_symmetry.space_group_name_H-M   'P 1'
#
loop_
_entity.id
_entity.type
_entity.pdbx_description
1 polymer ?
#
loop_
_entity_poly.entity_id
_entity_poly.type
_entity_poly.pdbx_seq_one_letter_code
_entity_poly.pdbx_strand_id
1 'polypeptide(L)' 'VAIARALIIDPEFVIADEPTSMLDVSIRSGIMKLMEGVAARLGISYLYITHDLAVARYMCDRIAVMY' A
#
# COMPACT_ATOMS: atom_id res chain seq x y z
N VAL A 1 5.67 -2.53 -12.02
CA VAL A 1 4.82 -2.07 -13.14
C VAL A 1 3.47 -1.52 -12.67
N ALA A 2 2.69 -2.28 -11.88
CA ALA A 2 1.36 -1.85 -11.44
C ALA A 2 1.35 -0.51 -10.66
N ILE A 3 2.26 -0.33 -9.69
CA ILE A 3 2.36 0.93 -8.90
C ILE A 3 2.61 2.13 -9.82
N ALA A 4 3.62 2.05 -10.70
CA ALA A 4 3.92 3.14 -11.64
C ALA A 4 2.74 3.47 -12.56
N ARG A 5 1.99 2.47 -13.03
CA ARG A 5 0.79 2.68 -13.83
C ARG A 5 -0.32 3.39 -13.05
N ALA A 6 -0.48 3.09 -11.76
CA ALA A 6 -1.45 3.79 -10.93
C ALA A 6 -1.05 5.26 -10.68
N LEU A 7 0.25 5.54 -10.59
CA LEU A 7 0.78 6.88 -10.29
C LEU A 7 0.89 7.82 -11.50
N ILE A 8 0.86 7.31 -12.74
CA ILE A 8 1.10 8.12 -13.95
C ILE A 8 0.08 9.26 -14.14
N ILE A 9 -1.10 9.14 -13.53
CA ILE A 9 -2.19 10.11 -13.62
C ILE A 9 -2.19 11.13 -12.47
N ASP A 10 -1.12 11.17 -11.66
CA ASP A 10 -1.00 12.04 -10.47
C ASP A 10 -2.21 11.95 -9.52
N PRO A 11 -2.55 10.74 -9.02
CA PRO A 11 -3.75 10.56 -8.23
C PRO A 11 -3.58 11.12 -6.81
N GLU A 12 -4.61 11.77 -6.27
CA GLU A 12 -4.65 12.14 -4.85
C GLU A 12 -4.96 10.93 -3.94
N PHE A 13 -5.54 9.86 -4.51
CA PHE A 13 -5.99 8.68 -3.78
C PHE A 13 -5.80 7.39 -4.57
N VAL A 14 -5.35 6.33 -3.89
CA VAL A 14 -5.12 5.01 -4.50
C VAL A 14 -5.71 3.90 -3.63
N ILE A 15 -6.45 2.99 -4.26
CA ILE A 15 -6.89 1.74 -3.65
C ILE A 15 -5.86 0.67 -3.96
N ALA A 16 -5.31 0.07 -2.91
CA ALA A 16 -4.33 -0.98 -2.98
C ALA A 16 -4.94 -2.27 -2.43
N ASP A 17 -5.49 -3.09 -3.34
CA ASP A 17 -6.14 -4.35 -3.01
C ASP A 17 -5.13 -5.51 -2.99
N GLU A 18 -4.82 -6.01 -1.79
CA GLU A 18 -3.79 -7.01 -1.52
C GLU A 18 -2.47 -6.82 -2.32
N PRO A 19 -1.86 -5.62 -2.31
CA PRO A 19 -0.85 -5.21 -3.29
C PRO A 19 0.49 -5.95 -3.13
N THR A 20 0.68 -6.64 -2.01
CA THR A 20 1.88 -7.42 -1.71
C THR A 20 1.59 -8.90 -1.43
N SER A 21 0.41 -9.37 -1.84
CA SER A 21 0.07 -10.80 -1.80
C SER A 21 1.05 -11.61 -2.66
N MET A 22 1.23 -12.89 -2.31
CA MET A 22 2.12 -13.83 -3.02
C MET A 22 3.61 -13.43 -3.09
N LEU A 23 4.03 -12.37 -2.40
CA LEU A 23 5.44 -11.98 -2.30
C LEU A 23 6.10 -12.57 -1.05
N ASP A 24 7.37 -12.97 -1.22
CA ASP A 24 8.26 -13.29 -0.12
C ASP A 24 8.39 -12.12 0.85
N VAL A 25 8.62 -12.43 2.13
CA VAL A 25 8.67 -11.44 3.22
C VAL A 25 9.71 -10.35 2.96
N SER A 26 10.87 -10.70 2.40
CA SER A 26 11.94 -9.74 2.08
C SER A 26 11.49 -8.72 1.03
N ILE A 27 10.90 -9.18 -0.08
CA ILE A 27 10.40 -8.33 -1.17
C ILE A 27 9.21 -7.48 -0.70
N ARG A 28 8.29 -8.08 0.06
CA ARG A 28 7.13 -7.40 0.65
C ARG A 28 7.56 -6.14 1.40
N SER A 29 8.54 -6.26 2.29
CA SER A 29 9.04 -5.12 3.08
C SER A 29 9.60 -3.99 2.20
N GLY A 30 10.26 -4.34 1.10
CA GLY A 30 10.78 -3.36 0.14
C GLY A 30 9.66 -2.63 -0.59
N ILE A 31 8.63 -3.35 -1.04
CA ILE A 31 7.46 -2.74 -1.70
C ILE A 31 6.68 -1.84 -0.74
N MET A 32 6.47 -2.27 0.50
CA MET A 32 5.78 -1.46 1.52
C MET A 32 6.51 -0.13 1.77
N LYS A 33 7.83 -0.16 1.95
CA LYS A 33 8.65 1.06 2.11
C LYS A 33 8.62 1.96 0.88
N LEU A 34 8.60 1.38 -0.32
CA LEU A 34 8.46 2.15 -1.56
C LEU A 34 7.11 2.87 -1.60
N MET A 35 6.02 2.18 -1.30
CA MET A 35 4.67 2.77 -1.28
C MET A 35 4.57 3.89 -0.24
N GLU A 36 5.09 3.67 0.97
CA GLU A 36 5.13 4.66 2.04
C GLU A 36 5.91 5.93 1.63
N GLY A 37 7.10 5.76 1.04
CA GLY A 37 7.90 6.87 0.54
C GLY A 37 7.24 7.65 -0.60
N VAL A 38 6.51 6.95 -1.48
CA VAL A 38 5.73 7.59 -2.55
C VAL A 38 4.56 8.39 -1.97
N ALA A 39 3.80 7.82 -1.04
CA ALA A 39 2.70 8.51 -0.36
C ALA A 39 3.20 9.81 0.27
N ALA A 40 4.28 9.74 1.06
CA ALA A 40 4.84 10.88 1.75
C ALA A 40 5.34 11.97 0.79
N ARG A 41 5.97 11.58 -0.33
CA ARG A 41 6.53 12.53 -1.31
C ARG A 41 5.47 13.20 -2.17
N LEU A 42 4.43 12.47 -2.55
CA LEU A 42 3.42 12.95 -3.50
C LEU A 42 2.11 13.38 -2.80
N GLY A 43 1.99 13.21 -1.48
CA GLY A 43 0.77 13.54 -0.74
C GLY A 43 -0.40 12.60 -1.04
N ILE A 44 -0.11 11.36 -1.46
CA ILE A 44 -1.14 10.40 -1.88
C ILE A 44 -1.73 9.70 -0.67
N SER A 45 -3.06 9.61 -0.64
CA SER A 45 -3.77 8.80 0.35
C SER A 45 -3.98 7.37 -0.16
N TYR A 46 -3.69 6.37 0.68
CA TYR A 46 -3.92 4.96 0.36
C TYR A 46 -5.10 4.37 1.13
N LEU A 47 -5.96 3.63 0.44
CA LEU A 47 -6.81 2.61 1.05
C LEU A 47 -6.16 1.24 0.82
N TYR A 48 -5.61 0.67 1.87
CA TYR A 48 -4.93 -0.62 1.81
C TYR A 48 -5.88 -1.74 2.26
N ILE A 49 -6.08 -2.75 1.43
CA ILE A 49 -6.93 -3.91 1.72
C ILE A 49 -6.03 -5.12 1.90
N THR A 50 -6.19 -5.81 3.04
CA THR A 50 -5.43 -7.03 3.34
C THR A 50 -6.12 -7.85 4.42
N HIS A 51 -5.89 -9.16 4.37
CA HIS A 51 -6.22 -10.08 5.47
C HIS A 51 -5.11 -10.19 6.53
N ASP A 52 -3.95 -9.54 6.32
CA ASP A 52 -2.80 -9.59 7.23
C ASP A 52 -2.79 -8.36 8.16
N LEU A 53 -3.15 -8.59 9.44
CA LEU A 53 -3.20 -7.53 10.45
C LEU A 53 -1.82 -6.92 10.76
N ALA A 54 -0.72 -7.66 10.59
CA ALA A 54 0.62 -7.12 10.80
C ALA A 54 0.98 -6.13 9.69
N VAL A 55 0.61 -6.44 8.44
CA VAL A 55 0.74 -5.50 7.31
C VAL A 55 -0.16 -4.29 7.51
N ALA A 56 -1.42 -4.48 7.89
CA ALA A 56 -2.34 -3.36 8.15
C ALA A 56 -1.79 -2.41 9.24
N ARG A 57 -1.25 -2.96 10.33
CA ARG A 57 -0.63 -2.19 11.42
C ARG A 57 0.63 -1.44 10.99
N TYR A 58 1.39 -1.97 10.03
CA TYR A 58 2.60 -1.31 9.52
C TYR A 58 2.25 -0.20 8.51
N MET A 59 1.29 -0.44 7.63
CA MET A 59 0.99 0.44 6.49
C MET A 59 -0.05 1.52 6.77
N CYS A 60 -0.94 1.34 7.75
CA CYS A 60 -2.13 2.18 7.88
C CYS A 60 -2.15 2.98 9.18
N ASP A 61 -2.47 4.27 9.07
CA ASP A 61 -2.72 5.13 10.24
C ASP A 61 -4.03 4.77 10.96
N ARG A 62 -5.01 4.25 10.20
CA ARG A 62 -6.33 3.86 10.68
C ARG A 62 -6.71 2.52 10.09
N ILE A 63 -7.34 1.68 10.90
CA ILE A 63 -7.74 0.31 10.51
C ILE A 63 -9.24 0.15 10.73
N ALA A 64 -9.93 -0.36 9.71
CA ALA A 64 -11.31 -0.85 9.80
C ALA A 64 -11.31 -2.36 9.58
N VAL A 65 -12.06 -3.10 10.39
CA VAL A 65 -12.18 -4.56 10.30
C VAL A 65 -13.56 -4.90 9.74
N MET A 66 -13.57 -5.71 8.69
CA MET A 66 -14.78 -6.27 8.07
C MET A 66 -14.86 -7.77 8.39
N TYR A 67 -16.07 -8.29 8.55
CA TYR A 67 -16.37 -9.68 8.93
C TYR A 67 -17.42 -10.28 8.00
#